data_AF-A0A7Z9LPZ1-F1
#
_entry.id   AF-A0A7Z9LPZ1-F1
#
_cell.length_a   1.000
_cell.length_b   1.000
_cell.length_c   1.000
_cell.angle_alpha   90.00
_cell.angle_beta   90.00
_cell.angle_gamma   90.00
#
_symmetry.space_group_name_H-M   'P 1'
#
loop_
_entity.id
_entity.type
_entity.pdbx_description
1 polymer ?
#
loop_
_entity_poly.entity_id
_entity_poly.type
_entity_poly.pdbx_seq_one_letter_code
_entity_poly.pdbx_strand_id
1 'polypeptide(L)'
;MNFLDAIRSQVIVLDGAMGTMIQDLDLTDLDFGGGDFRMLGDLLSFSNPESIEDIHFRYYQSGANGVETNTFGASPFRLSEYDFSTLDLGKFKALPEGLDINSASYEALAYALSKTGAELAVKARERYRGSEEYDGRPLFVIGSIG
;
A
#
# COMPACT_ATOMS: atom_id res chain seq x y z
N MET A 1 -2.58 17.08 16.79
CA MET A 1 -4.05 17.01 16.66
C MET A 1 -4.42 15.57 16.33
N ASN A 2 -5.39 14.96 17.01
CA ASN A 2 -5.87 13.62 16.67
C ASN A 2 -6.92 13.70 15.55
N PHE A 3 -7.36 12.55 15.03
CA PHE A 3 -8.31 12.49 13.91
C PHE A 3 -9.67 13.12 14.25
N LEU A 4 -10.23 12.84 15.42
CA LEU A 4 -11.54 13.35 15.83
C LEU A 4 -11.54 14.88 16.00
N ASP A 5 -10.44 15.45 16.49
CA ASP A 5 -10.28 16.90 16.59
C ASP A 5 -10.17 17.54 15.19
N ALA A 6 -9.46 16.88 14.27
CA ALA A 6 -9.26 17.37 12.92
C ALA A 6 -10.58 17.44 12.13
N ILE A 7 -11.35 16.34 12.07
CA ILE A 7 -12.63 16.32 11.34
C ILE A 7 -13.70 17.26 11.92
N ARG A 8 -13.57 17.67 13.18
CA ARG A 8 -14.47 18.66 13.82
C ARG A 8 -14.10 20.10 13.50
N SER A 9 -12.84 20.37 13.18
CA SER A 9 -12.29 21.72 13.06
C SER A 9 -11.97 22.15 11.64
N GLN A 10 -11.83 21.21 10.71
CA GLN A 10 -11.48 21.49 9.31
C GLN A 10 -11.95 20.38 8.37
N VAL A 11 -11.97 20.70 7.08
CA VAL A 11 -12.12 19.68 6.01
C VAL A 11 -10.82 18.88 5.92
N ILE A 12 -10.95 17.56 5.79
CA ILE A 12 -9.84 16.63 5.59
C ILE A 12 -9.83 16.18 4.14
N VAL A 13 -8.70 16.37 3.46
CA VAL A 13 -8.49 15.93 2.09
C VAL A 13 -7.79 14.56 2.12
N LEU A 14 -8.39 13.57 1.48
CA LEU A 14 -7.79 12.25 1.28
C LEU A 14 -7.05 12.21 -0.06
N ASP A 15 -6.25 11.17 -0.25
CA ASP A 15 -5.52 10.92 -1.48
C ASP A 15 -6.44 10.54 -2.65
N GLY A 16 -5.82 10.40 -3.82
CA GLY A 16 -6.45 9.93 -5.05
C GLY A 16 -6.25 8.42 -5.26
N ALA A 17 -6.54 7.97 -6.47
CA ALA A 17 -6.45 6.55 -6.81
C ALA A 17 -5.00 6.01 -6.78
N MET A 18 -4.76 4.99 -5.96
CA MET A 18 -3.52 4.20 -5.98
C MET A 18 -3.29 3.51 -7.33
N GLY A 19 -4.34 2.88 -7.88
CA GLY A 19 -4.25 2.13 -9.14
C GLY A 19 -3.82 2.97 -10.34
N THR A 20 -4.30 4.22 -10.45
CA THR A 20 -3.88 5.14 -11.53
C THR A 20 -2.40 5.48 -11.41
N MET A 21 -1.93 5.77 -10.19
CA MET A 21 -0.51 6.06 -9.95
C MET A 21 0.40 4.86 -10.24
N ILE A 22 -0.08 3.64 -9.97
CA ILE A 22 0.63 2.40 -10.32
C ILE A 22 0.72 2.22 -11.84
N GLN A 23 -0.34 2.55 -12.59
CA GLN A 23 -0.35 2.44 -14.05
C GLN A 23 0.71 3.34 -14.71
N ASP A 24 1.01 4.49 -14.10
CA ASP A 24 2.04 5.43 -14.58
C ASP A 24 3.49 4.96 -14.34
N LEU A 25 3.71 3.85 -13.62
CA LEU A 25 5.05 3.34 -13.28
C LEU A 25 5.67 2.41 -14.34
N ASP A 26 5.01 2.22 -15.49
CA ASP A 26 5.46 1.32 -16.58
C ASP A 26 5.83 -0.11 -16.10
N LEU A 27 5.12 -0.61 -15.07
CA LEU A 27 5.38 -1.93 -14.49
C LEU A 27 4.91 -3.08 -15.40
N THR A 28 5.72 -4.13 -15.43
CA THR A 28 5.45 -5.37 -16.16
C THR A 28 4.68 -6.36 -15.29
N ASP A 29 4.11 -7.40 -15.89
CA ASP A 29 3.38 -8.45 -15.17
C ASP A 29 4.25 -9.16 -14.13
N LEU A 30 5.56 -9.27 -14.38
CA LEU A 30 6.51 -9.87 -13.43
C LEU A 30 6.64 -9.06 -12.14
N ASP A 31 6.42 -7.73 -12.18
CA ASP A 31 6.44 -6.90 -10.97
C ASP A 31 5.24 -7.21 -10.05
N PHE A 32 4.17 -7.80 -10.58
CA PHE A 32 3.02 -8.29 -9.81
C PHE A 32 3.13 -9.78 -9.46
N GLY A 33 4.14 -10.48 -9.99
CA GLY A 33 4.33 -11.93 -9.82
C GLY A 33 3.71 -12.79 -10.91
N GLY A 34 3.41 -12.21 -12.07
CA GLY A 34 2.86 -12.90 -13.24
C GLY A 34 1.58 -12.24 -13.76
N GLY A 35 1.19 -12.58 -14.98
CA GLY A 35 0.03 -11.97 -15.66
C GLY A 35 -1.28 -12.16 -14.90
N ASP A 36 -1.47 -13.33 -14.28
CA ASP A 36 -2.66 -13.62 -13.48
C ASP A 36 -2.77 -12.69 -12.26
N PHE A 37 -1.64 -12.27 -11.67
CA PHE A 37 -1.59 -11.44 -10.47
C PHE A 37 -1.68 -9.93 -10.74
N ARG A 38 -1.74 -9.48 -12.01
CA ARG A 38 -1.70 -8.05 -12.35
C ARG A 38 -2.79 -7.21 -11.71
N MET A 39 -3.94 -7.83 -11.40
CA MET A 39 -5.06 -7.15 -10.73
C MET A 39 -4.95 -7.13 -9.19
N LEU A 40 -3.88 -7.69 -8.61
CA LEU A 40 -3.59 -7.69 -7.17
C LEU A 40 -2.48 -6.69 -6.87
N GLY A 41 -2.78 -5.41 -7.00
CA GLY A 41 -1.83 -4.31 -6.76
C GLY A 41 -1.23 -4.31 -5.34
N ASP A 42 -1.91 -4.95 -4.38
CA ASP A 42 -1.45 -5.17 -3.01
C ASP A 42 -0.07 -5.85 -2.96
N LEU A 43 0.24 -6.75 -3.92
CA LEU A 43 1.53 -7.45 -4.02
C LEU A 43 2.72 -6.52 -4.26
N LEU A 44 2.48 -5.33 -4.82
CA LEU A 44 3.53 -4.31 -4.97
C LEU A 44 4.07 -3.83 -3.63
N SER A 45 3.34 -4.04 -2.53
CA SER A 45 3.84 -3.80 -1.17
C SER A 45 5.03 -4.72 -0.83
N PHE A 46 5.16 -5.87 -1.49
CA PHE A 46 6.30 -6.79 -1.36
C PHE A 46 7.30 -6.64 -2.50
N SER A 47 6.83 -6.58 -3.74
CA SER A 47 7.72 -6.58 -4.90
C SER A 47 8.32 -5.21 -5.20
N ASN A 48 7.55 -4.14 -5.02
CA ASN A 48 8.00 -2.78 -5.29
C ASN A 48 7.63 -1.77 -4.17
N PRO A 49 8.07 -2.02 -2.93
CA PRO A 49 7.68 -1.22 -1.75
C PRO A 49 8.09 0.26 -1.85
N GLU A 50 9.20 0.57 -2.54
CA GLU A 50 9.67 1.94 -2.73
C GLU A 50 8.70 2.76 -3.59
N SER A 51 8.17 2.17 -4.66
CA SER A 51 7.17 2.83 -5.49
C SER A 51 5.87 3.09 -4.73
N ILE A 52 5.41 2.14 -3.92
CA ILE A 52 4.20 2.31 -3.10
C ILE A 52 4.39 3.41 -2.04
N GLU A 53 5.53 3.41 -1.34
CA GLU A 53 5.88 4.50 -0.42
C GLU A 53 5.92 5.85 -1.14
N ASP A 54 6.54 5.92 -2.32
CA ASP A 54 6.68 7.16 -3.07
C ASP A 54 5.33 7.71 -3.57
N ILE A 55 4.39 6.84 -3.97
CA ILE A 55 3.03 7.27 -4.32
C ILE A 55 2.34 7.93 -3.12
N HIS A 56 2.39 7.32 -1.93
CA HIS A 56 1.83 7.93 -0.72
C HIS A 56 2.52 9.26 -0.40
N PHE A 57 3.86 9.32 -0.53
CA PHE A 57 4.63 10.54 -0.31
C PHE A 57 4.20 11.67 -1.26
N ARG A 58 4.00 11.37 -2.55
CA ARG A 58 3.53 12.33 -3.56
C ARG A 58 2.12 12.83 -3.26
N TYR A 59 1.22 11.99 -2.74
CA TYR A 59 -0.09 12.45 -2.30
C TYR A 59 0.00 13.39 -1.10
N TYR A 60 0.86 13.09 -0.13
CA TYR A 60 1.14 14.02 0.96
C TYR A 60 1.72 15.34 0.46
N GLN A 61 2.69 15.34 -0.47
CA GLN A 61 3.20 16.58 -1.08
C GLN A 61 2.11 17.38 -1.80
N SER A 62 1.15 16.69 -2.41
CA SER A 62 0.07 17.30 -3.20
C SER A 62 -1.06 17.91 -2.35
N GLY A 63 -1.02 17.79 -1.03
CA GLY A 63 -2.02 18.41 -0.15
C GLY A 63 -2.81 17.44 0.73
N ALA A 64 -2.64 16.13 0.58
CA ALA A 64 -3.44 15.16 1.32
C ALA A 64 -3.16 15.24 2.83
N ASN A 65 -4.24 15.24 3.62
CA ASN A 65 -4.18 15.01 5.06
C ASN A 65 -4.09 13.51 5.36
N GLY A 66 -4.69 12.66 4.53
CA GLY A 66 -4.71 11.22 4.74
C GLY A 66 -4.38 10.46 3.46
N VAL A 67 -3.69 9.34 3.60
CA VAL A 67 -3.53 8.36 2.51
C VAL A 67 -4.19 7.05 2.89
N GLU A 68 -4.83 6.41 1.94
CA GLU A 68 -5.31 5.03 2.07
C GLU A 68 -4.16 4.04 1.87
N THR A 69 -4.12 2.96 2.65
CA THR A 69 -3.11 1.90 2.48
C THR A 69 -3.33 1.10 1.19
N ASN A 70 -2.25 0.62 0.56
CA ASN A 70 -2.32 -0.28 -0.61
C ASN A 70 -2.78 -1.70 -0.22
N THR A 71 -3.99 -1.82 0.29
CA THR A 71 -4.51 -3.04 0.96
C THR A 71 -5.96 -3.35 0.59
N PHE A 72 -6.50 -2.72 -0.44
CA PHE A 72 -7.90 -2.88 -0.85
C PHE A 72 -8.25 -4.35 -1.16
N GLY A 73 -7.35 -5.07 -1.83
CA GLY A 73 -7.52 -6.48 -2.19
C GLY A 73 -6.98 -7.47 -1.15
N ALA A 74 -6.40 -7.01 -0.05
CA ALA A 74 -5.75 -7.82 0.98
C ALA A 74 -6.77 -8.51 1.92
N SER A 75 -7.78 -9.18 1.37
CA SER A 75 -8.77 -9.97 2.11
C SER A 75 -8.67 -11.45 1.77
N PRO A 76 -8.93 -12.39 2.71
CA PRO A 76 -8.82 -13.82 2.42
C PRO A 76 -9.72 -14.28 1.28
N PHE A 77 -10.93 -13.73 1.20
CA PHE A 77 -11.87 -14.00 0.11
C PHE A 77 -11.26 -13.62 -1.24
N ARG A 78 -10.72 -12.41 -1.35
CA ARG A 78 -10.16 -11.94 -2.60
C ARG A 78 -8.88 -12.69 -2.97
N LEU A 79 -8.00 -12.96 -2.01
CA LEU A 79 -6.78 -13.73 -2.24
C LEU A 79 -7.07 -15.16 -2.69
N SER A 80 -8.20 -15.75 -2.27
CA SER A 80 -8.59 -17.11 -2.66
C SER A 80 -8.95 -17.28 -4.14
N GLU A 81 -9.14 -16.19 -4.87
CA GLU A 81 -9.37 -16.21 -6.31
C GLU A 81 -8.06 -16.38 -7.11
N TYR A 82 -6.91 -16.44 -6.44
CA TYR A 82 -5.58 -16.59 -7.04
C TYR A 82 -4.89 -17.89 -6.70
N ASP A 83 -4.14 -18.42 -7.67
CA ASP A 83 -3.28 -19.59 -7.46
C ASP A 83 -1.84 -19.17 -7.13
N PHE A 84 -1.57 -18.94 -5.85
CA PHE A 84 -0.25 -18.56 -5.34
C PHE A 84 0.86 -19.58 -5.62
N SER A 85 0.55 -20.83 -6.00
CA SER A 85 1.57 -21.80 -6.42
C SER A 85 2.25 -21.45 -7.74
N THR A 86 1.63 -20.54 -8.53
CA THR A 86 2.14 -20.03 -9.80
C THR A 86 2.83 -18.67 -9.68
N LEU A 87 2.89 -18.11 -8.46
CA LEU A 87 3.44 -16.78 -8.23
C LEU A 87 4.95 -16.74 -8.54
N ASP A 88 5.35 -15.84 -9.44
CA ASP A 88 6.75 -15.59 -9.77
C ASP A 88 7.35 -14.55 -8.81
N LEU A 89 8.29 -15.00 -7.96
CA LEU A 89 8.98 -14.14 -7.02
C LEU A 89 10.24 -13.47 -7.60
N GLY A 90 10.57 -13.66 -8.88
CA GLY A 90 11.81 -13.21 -9.50
C GLY A 90 12.06 -11.69 -9.44
N LYS A 91 11.00 -10.88 -9.33
CA LYS A 91 11.05 -9.42 -9.13
C LYS A 91 10.82 -8.99 -7.68
N PHE A 92 10.48 -9.91 -6.78
CA PHE A 92 10.16 -9.57 -5.40
C PHE A 92 11.44 -9.23 -4.64
N LYS A 93 11.47 -8.06 -4.00
CA LYS A 93 12.64 -7.62 -3.22
C LYS A 93 12.83 -8.46 -1.96
N ALA A 94 11.76 -8.64 -1.19
CA ALA A 94 11.72 -9.50 -0.01
C ALA A 94 10.28 -9.78 0.39
N LEU A 95 10.04 -10.98 0.92
CA LEU A 95 8.82 -11.28 1.66
C LEU A 95 9.03 -10.95 3.16
N PRO A 96 7.95 -10.62 3.90
CA PRO A 96 8.02 -10.48 5.35
C PRO A 96 8.66 -11.70 6.02
N GLU A 97 9.44 -11.47 7.08
CA GLU A 97 10.10 -12.54 7.81
C GLU A 97 9.07 -13.58 8.31
N GLY A 98 9.35 -14.86 8.06
CA GLY A 98 8.47 -15.96 8.44
C GLY A 98 7.25 -16.18 7.54
N LEU A 99 7.06 -15.39 6.48
CA LEU A 99 6.03 -15.65 5.48
C LEU A 99 6.56 -16.61 4.40
N ASP A 100 6.01 -17.81 4.37
CA ASP A 100 6.07 -18.68 3.19
C ASP A 100 4.78 -18.54 2.39
N ILE A 101 4.84 -17.81 1.28
CA ILE A 101 3.66 -17.48 0.46
C ILE A 101 2.99 -18.70 -0.17
N ASN A 102 3.72 -19.81 -0.34
CA ASN A 102 3.19 -21.03 -0.94
C ASN A 102 2.41 -21.90 0.04
N SER A 103 2.63 -21.72 1.34
CA SER A 103 2.00 -22.54 2.40
C SER A 103 1.20 -21.74 3.42
N ALA A 104 1.29 -20.40 3.39
CA ALA A 104 0.51 -19.53 4.24
C ALA A 104 -1.01 -19.68 3.98
N SER A 105 -1.80 -19.57 5.04
CA SER A 105 -3.25 -19.42 4.88
C SER A 105 -3.56 -18.05 4.27
N TYR A 106 -4.73 -17.92 3.64
CA TYR A 106 -5.15 -16.64 3.08
C TYR A 106 -5.33 -15.55 4.16
N GLU A 107 -5.64 -15.92 5.41
CA GLU A 107 -5.67 -14.99 6.55
C GLU A 107 -4.27 -14.49 6.91
N ALA A 108 -3.27 -15.38 6.93
CA ALA A 108 -1.89 -15.01 7.22
C ALA A 108 -1.33 -14.11 6.11
N LEU A 109 -1.63 -14.41 4.84
CA LEU A 109 -1.22 -13.60 3.70
C LEU A 109 -1.93 -12.23 3.69
N ALA A 110 -3.24 -12.20 3.93
CA ALA A 110 -4.01 -10.95 4.06
C ALA A 110 -3.46 -10.07 5.17
N TYR A 111 -3.14 -10.66 6.32
CA TYR A 111 -2.52 -9.94 7.44
C TYR A 111 -1.14 -9.38 7.06
N ALA A 112 -0.29 -10.18 6.42
CA ALA A 112 1.04 -9.75 6.01
C ALA A 112 0.97 -8.58 5.01
N LEU A 113 0.11 -8.68 3.99
CA LEU A 113 -0.12 -7.61 3.01
C LEU A 113 -0.66 -6.35 3.69
N SER A 114 -1.68 -6.50 4.55
CA SER A 114 -2.29 -5.38 5.27
C SER A 114 -1.28 -4.65 6.16
N LYS A 115 -0.47 -5.42 6.90
CA LYS A 115 0.57 -4.88 7.77
C LYS A 115 1.64 -4.14 6.97
N THR A 116 2.20 -4.77 5.94
CA THR A 116 3.26 -4.16 5.13
C THR A 116 2.76 -2.93 4.38
N GLY A 117 1.56 -2.98 3.79
CA GLY A 117 0.95 -1.80 3.15
C GLY A 117 0.76 -0.64 4.13
N ALA A 118 0.33 -0.91 5.35
CA ALA A 118 0.23 0.12 6.40
C ALA A 118 1.58 0.68 6.84
N GLU A 119 2.61 -0.16 6.98
CA GLU A 119 3.98 0.26 7.31
C GLU A 119 4.57 1.18 6.24
N LEU A 120 4.32 0.91 4.95
CA LEU A 120 4.76 1.76 3.84
C LEU A 120 4.05 3.12 3.86
N ALA A 121 2.74 3.17 4.11
CA ALA A 121 2.01 4.43 4.26
C ALA A 121 2.50 5.25 5.46
N VAL A 122 2.79 4.60 6.60
CA VAL A 122 3.40 5.26 7.77
C VAL A 122 4.80 5.80 7.43
N LYS A 123 5.62 5.01 6.73
CA LYS A 123 6.96 5.44 6.29
C LYS A 123 6.88 6.68 5.41
N ALA A 124 5.97 6.70 4.44
CA ALA A 124 5.72 7.86 3.58
C ALA A 124 5.29 9.10 4.38
N ARG A 125 4.42 8.91 5.38
CA ARG A 125 3.98 9.99 6.28
C ARG A 125 5.14 10.59 7.06
N GLU A 126 6.00 9.76 7.64
CA GLU A 126 7.16 10.23 8.40
C GLU A 126 8.20 10.89 7.48
N ARG A 127 8.38 10.36 6.26
CA ARG A 127 9.22 10.98 5.22
C ARG A 127 8.72 12.38 4.86
N TYR A 128 7.41 12.56 4.63
CA TYR A 128 6.85 13.89 4.35
C TYR A 128 6.96 14.81 5.56
N ARG A 129 6.63 14.33 6.76
CA ARG A 129 6.73 15.11 8.01
C ARG A 129 8.14 15.62 8.29
N GLY A 130 9.17 14.85 7.90
CA GLY A 130 10.57 15.23 8.04
C GLY A 130 11.13 16.09 6.90
N SER A 131 10.35 16.37 5.87
CA SER A 131 10.78 17.16 4.71
C SER A 131 10.65 18.67 4.94
N GLU A 132 11.39 19.47 4.17
CA GLU A 132 11.27 20.94 4.18
C GLU A 132 9.92 21.43 3.62
N GLU A 133 9.21 20.59 2.87
CA GLU A 133 7.90 20.86 2.28
C GLU A 133 6.74 20.63 3.26
N TYR A 134 7.02 20.15 4.47
CA TYR A 134 5.96 19.89 5.45
C TYR A 134 5.34 21.19 5.96
N ASP A 135 4.05 21.36 5.69
CA ASP A 135 3.29 22.56 6.02
C ASP A 135 2.65 22.54 7.43
N GLY A 136 2.94 21.52 8.24
CA GLY A 136 2.43 21.39 9.60
C GLY A 136 0.99 20.86 9.71
N ARG A 137 0.33 20.49 8.59
CA ARG A 137 -1.02 19.94 8.64
C ARG A 137 -1.07 18.60 9.40
N PRO A 138 -2.21 18.22 10.00
CA PRO A 138 -2.36 16.86 10.52
C PRO A 138 -2.30 15.84 9.37
N LEU A 139 -1.53 14.77 9.59
CA LEU A 139 -1.33 13.67 8.65
C LEU A 139 -1.85 12.34 9.22
N PHE A 140 -2.55 11.57 8.41
CA PHE A 140 -3.23 10.33 8.77
C PHE A 140 -2.92 9.20 7.79
N VAL A 141 -3.01 7.97 8.28
CA VAL A 141 -2.98 6.74 7.47
C VAL A 141 -4.30 6.03 7.72
N ILE A 142 -4.97 5.62 6.65
CA ILE A 142 -6.31 5.03 6.69
C ILE A 142 -6.23 3.64 6.09
N GLY A 143 -6.62 2.62 6.86
CA GLY A 143 -6.63 1.24 6.38
C GLY A 143 -7.71 1.04 5.32
N SER A 144 -7.32 0.75 4.08
CA SER A 144 -8.25 0.42 3.01
C SER A 144 -8.70 -1.03 3.11
N ILE A 145 -10.01 -1.28 3.04
CA ILE A 145 -10.63 -2.61 3.08
C ILE A 145 -11.72 -2.62 1.99
N GLY A 146 -11.51 -3.43 0.95
CA GLY A 146 -12.40 -3.60 -0.19
C GLY A 146 -13.31 -4.83 -0.12
#